data_AF-A0A957X4Q6-F1
#
_entry.id   AF-A0A957X4Q6-F1
#
_cell.length_a   1.000
_cell.length_b   1.000
_cell.length_c   1.000
_cell.angle_alpha   90.00
_cell.angle_beta   90.00
_cell.angle_gamma   90.00
#
_symmetry.space_group_name_H-M   'P 1'
#
loop_
_entity.id
_entity.type
_entity.pdbx_description
1 polymer ?
#
loop_
_entity_poly.entity_id
_entity_poly.type
_entity_poly.pdbx_seq_one_letter_code
_entity_poly.pdbx_strand_id
1 'polypeptide(L)'
;MKRRISYLLAVFVDLIMVTLTSPVALAQDEPMCNMTSIASLHHCVMHAQDEGYIDNAGIATSLLKKLDAAQEAEDRGQATVAVNNVEAFIHAVEAQLGKHIDAMHGGHMVEHAKAVIEALGG
;
A
#
# COMPACT_ATOMS: atom_id res chain seq x y z
N MET A 1 27.11 -45.60 31.34
CA MET A 1 25.82 -45.83 30.61
C MET A 1 24.82 -44.65 30.71
N LYS A 2 24.78 -43.85 31.78
CA LYS A 2 23.77 -42.79 31.95
C LYS A 2 23.94 -41.52 31.07
N ARG A 3 25.18 -41.10 30.75
CA ARG A 3 25.43 -39.85 30.00
C ARG A 3 25.09 -39.94 28.50
N ARG A 4 25.21 -41.10 27.87
CA ARG A 4 24.89 -41.29 26.43
C ARG A 4 23.38 -41.33 26.15
N ILE A 5 22.58 -41.76 27.13
CA ILE A 5 21.11 -41.75 27.06
C ILE A 5 20.57 -40.32 27.18
N SER A 6 21.21 -39.46 28.00
CA SER A 6 20.83 -38.05 28.12
C SER A 6 21.04 -37.22 26.85
N TYR A 7 22.11 -37.49 26.07
CA TYR A 7 22.33 -36.80 24.80
C TYR A 7 21.38 -37.28 23.69
N LEU A 8 21.04 -38.56 23.67
CA LEU A 8 20.07 -39.11 22.70
C LEU A 8 18.64 -38.61 22.98
N LEU A 9 18.29 -38.36 24.24
CA LEU A 9 17.02 -37.72 24.62
C LEU A 9 17.01 -36.21 24.30
N ALA A 10 18.14 -35.50 24.46
CA ALA A 10 18.21 -34.07 24.16
C ALA A 10 18.08 -33.77 22.66
N VAL A 11 18.76 -34.54 21.80
CA VAL A 11 18.74 -34.34 20.34
C VAL A 11 17.37 -34.62 19.73
N PHE A 12 16.57 -35.51 20.32
CA PHE A 12 15.20 -35.78 19.85
C PHE A 12 14.20 -34.68 20.21
N VAL A 13 14.40 -33.97 21.32
CA VAL A 13 13.52 -32.85 21.71
C VAL A 13 13.75 -31.63 20.82
N ASP A 14 15.01 -31.36 20.44
CA ASP A 14 15.33 -30.25 19.53
C ASP A 14 14.83 -30.50 18.10
N LEU A 15 14.77 -31.76 17.64
CA LEU A 15 14.26 -32.08 16.30
C LEU A 15 12.72 -32.00 16.18
N ILE A 16 11.99 -32.16 17.29
CA ILE A 16 10.53 -32.09 17.32
C ILE A 16 10.03 -30.63 17.49
N MET A 17 10.86 -29.73 18.05
CA MET A 17 10.51 -28.31 18.22
C MET A 17 10.68 -27.46 16.95
N VAL A 18 11.39 -27.94 15.93
CA VAL A 18 11.67 -27.15 14.71
C VAL A 18 10.60 -27.31 13.61
N THR A 19 9.60 -28.19 13.78
CA THR A 19 8.66 -28.52 12.68
C THR A 19 7.20 -28.13 12.89
N LEU A 20 6.86 -27.28 13.88
CA LEU A 20 5.46 -26.89 14.15
C LEU A 20 5.19 -25.38 14.17
N THR A 21 6.15 -24.54 13.78
CA THR A 21 5.98 -23.07 13.75
C THR A 21 6.15 -22.48 12.36
N SER A 22 5.74 -23.19 11.32
CA SER A 22 5.38 -22.51 10.07
C SER A 22 3.94 -22.02 10.23
N PRO A 23 3.67 -20.72 10.43
CA PRO A 23 2.35 -20.23 10.09
C PRO A 23 2.15 -20.55 8.61
N VAL A 24 1.22 -21.45 8.33
CA VAL A 24 0.64 -21.63 7.00
C VAL A 24 0.22 -20.23 6.56
N ALA A 25 0.76 -19.79 5.42
CA ALA A 25 0.36 -18.59 4.73
C ALA A 25 -1.17 -18.61 4.64
N LEU A 26 -1.82 -17.74 5.43
CA LEU A 26 -3.16 -17.34 5.09
C LEU A 26 -3.00 -16.61 3.77
N ALA A 27 -3.36 -17.27 2.67
CA ALA A 27 -3.87 -16.57 1.51
C ALA A 27 -5.07 -15.78 2.04
N GLN A 28 -4.79 -14.58 2.54
CA GLN A 28 -5.81 -13.58 2.66
C GLN A 28 -6.30 -13.44 1.22
N ASP A 29 -7.58 -13.71 0.98
CA ASP A 29 -8.27 -13.09 -0.14
C ASP A 29 -7.90 -11.62 -0.02
N GLU A 30 -6.89 -11.18 -0.80
CA GLU A 30 -6.44 -9.80 -0.82
C GLU A 30 -7.72 -9.01 -1.10
N PRO A 31 -8.25 -8.26 -0.11
CA PRO A 31 -9.50 -7.56 -0.29
C PRO A 31 -9.27 -6.69 -1.51
N MET A 32 -9.95 -7.02 -2.62
CA MET A 32 -9.72 -6.36 -3.91
C MET A 32 -9.62 -4.87 -3.62
N CYS A 33 -8.44 -4.30 -3.86
CA CYS A 33 -8.12 -2.92 -3.46
C CYS A 33 -9.34 -2.07 -3.74
N ASN A 34 -9.97 -1.55 -2.68
CA ASN A 34 -11.21 -0.81 -2.85
C ASN A 34 -10.89 0.47 -3.63
N MET A 35 -11.00 0.46 -4.96
CA MET A 35 -10.55 1.55 -5.84
C MET A 35 -11.32 2.88 -5.65
N THR A 36 -12.20 2.96 -4.65
CA THR A 36 -13.05 4.13 -4.40
C THR A 36 -12.68 4.90 -3.13
N SER A 37 -11.76 4.40 -2.30
CA SER A 37 -11.34 5.10 -1.08
C SER A 37 -10.03 5.88 -1.25
N ILE A 38 -9.87 7.00 -0.53
CA ILE A 38 -8.60 7.74 -0.49
C ILE A 38 -7.47 6.87 0.08
N ALA A 39 -7.75 6.06 1.11
CA ALA A 39 -6.76 5.16 1.72
C ALA A 39 -6.16 4.13 0.75
N SER A 40 -6.97 3.54 -0.13
CA SER A 40 -6.46 2.61 -1.14
C SER A 40 -5.62 3.31 -2.21
N LEU A 41 -6.00 4.53 -2.62
CA LEU A 41 -5.21 5.35 -3.54
C LEU A 41 -3.85 5.72 -2.91
N HIS A 42 -3.83 6.01 -1.61
CA HIS A 42 -2.60 6.23 -0.86
C HIS A 42 -1.70 4.98 -0.88
N HIS A 43 -2.26 3.79 -0.65
CA HIS A 43 -1.53 2.53 -0.78
C HIS A 43 -1.00 2.30 -2.20
N CYS A 44 -1.74 2.67 -3.25
CA CYS A 44 -1.26 2.58 -4.62
C CYS A 44 -0.01 3.44 -4.88
N VAL A 45 0.07 4.64 -4.29
CA VAL A 45 1.27 5.49 -4.40
C VAL A 45 2.46 4.86 -3.67
N MET A 46 2.25 4.30 -2.47
CA MET A 46 3.29 3.61 -1.72
C MET A 46 3.83 2.40 -2.50
N HIS A 47 2.92 1.56 -3.00
CA HIS A 47 3.29 0.41 -3.83
C HIS A 47 4.04 0.85 -5.10
N ALA A 48 3.57 1.90 -5.77
CA ALA A 48 4.25 2.41 -6.96
C ALA A 48 5.67 2.94 -6.65
N GLN A 49 5.89 3.52 -5.47
CA GLN A 49 7.24 3.90 -5.04
C GLN A 49 8.11 2.68 -4.73
N ASP A 50 7.58 1.70 -4.00
CA ASP A 50 8.31 0.50 -3.58
C ASP A 50 8.76 -0.36 -4.76
N GLU A 51 7.93 -0.45 -5.80
CA GLU A 51 8.24 -1.15 -7.06
C GLU A 51 9.10 -0.29 -8.02
N GLY A 52 9.40 0.95 -7.67
CA GLY A 52 10.23 1.86 -8.47
C GLY A 52 9.52 2.49 -9.67
N TYR A 53 8.19 2.40 -9.76
CA TYR A 53 7.39 3.13 -10.74
C TYR A 53 7.34 4.63 -10.46
N ILE A 54 7.67 5.04 -9.23
CA ILE A 54 7.99 6.42 -8.87
C ILE A 54 9.45 6.47 -8.42
N ASP A 55 10.34 6.99 -9.26
CA ASP A 55 11.79 6.97 -9.01
C ASP A 55 12.27 8.09 -8.08
N ASN A 56 11.40 9.06 -7.79
CA ASN A 56 11.72 10.24 -7.00
C ASN A 56 10.91 10.26 -5.70
N ALA A 57 11.59 9.98 -4.58
CA ALA A 57 10.98 9.98 -3.24
C ALA A 57 10.32 11.31 -2.85
N GLY A 58 10.84 12.44 -3.35
CA GLY A 58 10.23 13.75 -3.12
C GLY A 58 8.90 13.93 -3.84
N ILE A 59 8.78 13.38 -5.06
CA ILE A 59 7.51 13.34 -5.80
C ILE A 59 6.52 12.45 -5.07
N ALA A 60 6.90 11.23 -4.71
CA ALA A 60 6.01 10.31 -3.98
C ALA A 60 5.53 10.94 -2.66
N THR A 61 6.43 11.53 -1.86
CA THR A 61 6.05 12.26 -0.63
C THR A 61 5.06 13.40 -0.91
N SER A 62 5.24 14.15 -1.99
CA SER A 62 4.35 15.24 -2.39
C SER A 62 2.97 14.74 -2.80
N LEU A 63 2.88 13.55 -3.41
CA LEU A 63 1.63 12.89 -3.76
C LEU A 63 0.90 12.40 -2.51
N LEU A 64 1.58 11.66 -1.64
CA LEU A 64 1.02 11.15 -0.38
C LEU A 64 0.44 12.27 0.48
N LYS A 65 1.16 13.39 0.63
CA LYS A 65 0.66 14.57 1.37
C LYS A 65 -0.66 15.15 0.84
N LYS A 66 -0.93 15.04 -0.46
CA LYS A 66 -2.22 15.49 -1.03
C LYS A 66 -3.33 14.52 -0.65
N LEU A 67 -3.04 13.22 -0.64
CA LEU A 67 -3.98 12.19 -0.22
C LEU A 67 -4.24 12.24 1.29
N ASP A 68 -3.22 12.51 2.11
CA ASP A 68 -3.40 12.77 3.54
C ASP A 68 -4.34 13.95 3.78
N ALA A 69 -4.12 15.08 3.09
CA ALA A 69 -5.00 16.24 3.18
C ALA A 69 -6.43 15.97 2.67
N ALA A 70 -6.58 15.11 1.66
CA ALA A 70 -7.87 14.65 1.19
C ALA A 70 -8.58 13.79 2.24
N GLN A 71 -7.89 12.82 2.85
CA GLN A 71 -8.43 11.95 3.88
C GLN A 71 -8.87 12.76 5.09
N GLU A 72 -8.02 13.68 5.56
CA GLU A 72 -8.37 14.58 6.67
C GLU A 72 -9.61 15.44 6.38
N ALA A 73 -9.82 15.83 5.11
CA ALA A 73 -11.01 16.58 4.71
C ALA A 73 -12.26 15.68 4.67
N GLU A 74 -12.13 14.45 4.14
CA GLU A 74 -13.19 13.44 4.16
C GLU A 74 -13.63 13.14 5.59
N ASP A 75 -12.69 12.93 6.52
CA ASP A 75 -12.95 12.65 7.93
C ASP A 75 -13.71 13.79 8.63
N ARG A 76 -13.57 15.02 8.15
CA ARG A 76 -14.30 16.21 8.62
C ARG A 76 -15.65 16.42 7.89
N GLY A 77 -16.03 15.53 6.99
CA GLY A 77 -17.24 15.67 6.15
C GLY A 77 -17.13 16.76 5.08
N GLN A 78 -15.91 17.20 4.75
CA GLN A 78 -15.65 18.28 3.79
C GLN A 78 -15.45 17.72 2.38
N ALA A 79 -16.49 17.06 1.83
CA ALA A 79 -16.41 16.34 0.55
C ALA A 79 -15.79 17.17 -0.59
N THR A 80 -16.23 18.42 -0.78
CA THR A 80 -15.65 19.32 -1.82
C THR A 80 -14.16 19.58 -1.62
N VAL A 81 -13.70 19.72 -0.36
CA VAL A 81 -12.28 19.93 -0.07
C VAL A 81 -11.48 18.65 -0.34
N ALA A 82 -12.04 17.48 0.00
CA ALA A 82 -11.45 16.19 -0.31
C ALA A 82 -11.29 16.01 -1.84
N VAL A 83 -12.35 16.26 -2.62
CA VAL A 83 -12.32 16.22 -4.09
C VAL A 83 -11.23 17.14 -4.65
N ASN A 84 -11.16 18.40 -4.22
CA ASN A 84 -10.14 19.34 -4.70
C ASN A 84 -8.70 18.85 -4.42
N ASN A 85 -8.47 18.19 -3.28
CA ASN A 85 -7.16 17.62 -2.95
C ASN A 85 -6.83 16.40 -3.85
N VAL A 86 -7.82 15.57 -4.18
CA VAL A 86 -7.65 14.45 -5.12
C VAL A 86 -7.43 14.95 -6.56
N GLU A 87 -8.09 16.02 -6.99
CA GLU A 87 -7.80 16.68 -8.28
C GLU A 87 -6.37 17.24 -8.33
N ALA A 88 -5.91 17.87 -7.24
CA ALA A 88 -4.53 18.32 -7.13
C ALA A 88 -3.53 17.16 -7.17
N PHE A 89 -3.89 15.98 -6.67
CA PHE A 89 -3.13 14.74 -6.83
C PHE A 89 -3.06 14.34 -8.31
N ILE A 90 -4.18 14.31 -9.04
CA ILE A 90 -4.23 13.98 -10.48
C ILE A 90 -3.28 14.89 -11.27
N HIS A 91 -3.39 16.20 -11.09
CA HIS A 91 -2.52 17.16 -11.81
C HIS A 91 -1.04 16.96 -11.48
N ALA A 92 -0.72 16.60 -10.24
CA ALA A 92 0.67 16.32 -9.85
C ALA A 92 1.18 15.02 -10.50
N VAL A 93 0.36 13.97 -10.61
CA VAL A 93 0.71 12.74 -11.33
C VAL A 93 0.94 13.06 -12.80
N GLU A 94 -0.02 13.70 -13.46
CA GLU A 94 0.05 14.07 -14.88
C GLU A 94 1.30 14.91 -15.21
N ALA A 95 1.67 15.85 -14.34
CA ALA A 95 2.85 16.69 -14.51
C ALA A 95 4.18 15.90 -14.47
N GLN A 96 4.19 14.72 -13.86
CA GLN A 96 5.38 13.88 -13.65
C GLN A 96 5.41 12.60 -14.50
N LEU A 97 4.35 12.33 -15.27
CA LEU A 97 4.29 11.22 -16.22
C LEU A 97 5.50 11.24 -17.17
N GLY A 98 6.17 10.10 -17.27
CA GLY A 98 7.35 9.92 -18.11
C GLY A 98 8.60 10.68 -17.66
N LYS A 99 8.55 11.39 -16.52
CA LYS A 99 9.71 12.08 -15.92
C LYS A 99 10.20 11.33 -14.68
N HIS A 100 9.30 11.16 -13.73
CA HIS A 100 9.55 10.52 -12.43
C HIS A 100 8.50 9.47 -12.08
N ILE A 101 7.42 9.39 -12.87
CA ILE A 101 6.36 8.41 -12.74
C ILE A 101 6.26 7.66 -14.05
N ASP A 102 6.34 6.33 -13.99
CA ASP A 102 6.06 5.46 -15.14
C ASP A 102 4.69 5.80 -15.75
N ALA A 103 4.62 5.85 -17.09
CA ALA A 103 3.43 6.34 -17.77
C ALA A 103 2.21 5.42 -17.57
N MET A 104 2.41 4.10 -17.55
CA MET A 104 1.32 3.14 -17.32
C MET A 104 0.80 3.26 -15.90
N HIS A 105 1.69 3.24 -14.90
CA HIS A 105 1.31 3.30 -13.50
C HIS A 105 0.70 4.65 -13.12
N GLY A 106 1.22 5.74 -13.66
CA GLY A 106 0.61 7.05 -13.48
C GLY A 106 -0.78 7.15 -14.11
N GLY A 107 -1.01 6.51 -15.27
CA GLY A 107 -2.35 6.37 -15.85
C GLY A 107 -3.32 5.63 -14.94
N HIS A 108 -2.91 4.49 -14.38
CA HIS A 108 -3.73 3.74 -13.41
C HIS A 108 -4.03 4.57 -12.14
N MET A 109 -3.06 5.32 -11.62
CA MET A 109 -3.28 6.20 -10.46
C MET A 109 -4.31 7.31 -10.76
N VAL A 110 -4.31 7.88 -11.97
CA VAL A 110 -5.30 8.88 -12.38
C VAL A 110 -6.70 8.27 -12.49
N GLU A 111 -6.82 7.06 -13.03
CA GLU A 111 -8.10 6.34 -13.11
C GLU A 111 -8.65 6.00 -11.73
N HIS A 112 -7.79 5.51 -10.83
CA HIS A 112 -8.13 5.27 -9.43
C HIS A 112 -8.60 6.57 -8.75
N ALA A 113 -7.86 7.67 -8.90
CA ALA A 113 -8.24 8.96 -8.34
C ALA A 113 -9.61 9.46 -8.82
N LYS A 114 -9.97 9.21 -10.08
CA LYS A 114 -11.31 9.54 -10.61
C LYS A 114 -12.40 8.71 -9.95
N ALA A 115 -12.18 7.41 -9.74
CA ALA A 115 -13.12 6.56 -9.02
C ALA A 115 -13.30 6.98 -7.55
N VAL A 116 -12.25 7.49 -6.91
CA VAL A 116 -12.33 8.10 -5.57
C VAL A 116 -13.16 9.38 -5.58
N ILE A 117 -12.96 10.26 -6.56
CA ILE A 117 -13.76 11.49 -6.69
C ILE A 117 -15.25 11.16 -6.85
N GLU A 118 -15.60 10.20 -7.71
CA GLU A 118 -16.98 9.73 -7.90
C GLU A 118 -17.60 9.24 -6.58
N ALA A 119 -16.83 8.48 -5.80
CA ALA A 119 -17.29 7.95 -4.51
C ALA A 119 -17.46 9.01 -3.42
N LEU A 120 -16.71 10.11 -3.48
CA LEU A 120 -16.84 11.26 -2.58
C LEU A 120 -18.06 12.14 -2.90
N GLY A 121 -18.81 11.83 -3.96
CA GLY A 121 -19.96 12.62 -4.43
C GLY A 121 -19.61 13.66 -5.49
N GLY A 122 -18.54 13.42 -6.26
CA GLY A 122 -18.16 14.16 -7.47
C GLY A 122 -18.86 13.64 -8.72
#